data_AF-A0AAU8RJD7-F1
#
_entry.id   AF-A0AAU8RJD7-F1
#
_cell.length_a   1.000
_cell.length_b   1.000
_cell.length_c   1.000
_cell.angle_alpha   90.00
_cell.angle_beta   90.00
_cell.angle_gamma   90.00
#
_symmetry.space_group_name_H-M   'P 1'
#
loop_
_entity.id
_entity.type
_entity.pdbx_description
1 polymer ?
#
loop_
_entity_poly.entity_id
_entity_poly.type
_entity_poly.pdbx_seq_one_letter_code
_entity_poly.pdbx_strand_id
1 'polypeptide(L)'
;MTKLFIIFSIFYSFLATSNDTEWDVIYTKASYALNHTKKALSSNNFDHQRYYSEKALEAYLDISEHLETSNDDELKLKIEHTISDLEHAVDAPDWDRGRFYSKRVHANTQELITELDLKAMAIAEN
;
A
#
# COMPACT_ATOMS: atom_id res chain seq x y z
N MET A 1 -47.93 16.51 5.42
CA MET A 1 -46.89 15.75 6.17
C MET A 1 -46.12 14.77 5.29
N THR A 2 -46.75 14.13 4.29
CA THR A 2 -46.08 13.23 3.32
C THR A 2 -44.96 13.88 2.50
N LYS A 3 -45.09 15.14 2.08
CA LYS A 3 -44.02 15.86 1.35
C LYS A 3 -42.74 16.10 2.18
N LEU A 4 -42.85 16.19 3.50
CA LEU A 4 -41.70 16.41 4.39
C LEU A 4 -40.89 15.11 4.58
N PHE A 5 -41.56 13.95 4.63
CA PHE A 5 -40.92 12.64 4.68
C PHE A 5 -40.16 12.30 3.40
N ILE A 6 -40.67 12.71 2.22
CA ILE A 6 -40.00 12.47 0.94
C ILE A 6 -38.70 13.29 0.84
N ILE A 7 -38.69 14.54 1.30
CA ILE A 7 -37.50 15.40 1.29
C ILE A 7 -36.43 14.86 2.26
N PHE A 8 -36.84 14.35 3.43
CA PHE A 8 -35.93 13.76 4.41
C PHE A 8 -35.30 12.44 3.91
N SER A 9 -36.06 11.64 3.14
CA SER A 9 -35.58 10.39 2.55
C SER A 9 -34.56 10.61 1.42
N ILE A 10 -34.68 11.68 0.64
CA ILE A 10 -33.74 12.00 -0.46
C ILE A 10 -32.42 12.56 0.08
N PHE A 11 -32.45 13.25 1.23
CA PHE A 11 -31.23 13.73 1.90
C PHE A 11 -30.39 12.60 2.52
N TYR A 12 -31.03 11.53 3.03
CA TYR A 12 -30.31 10.39 3.61
C TYR A 12 -29.53 9.57 2.58
N SER A 13 -30.03 9.47 1.34
CA SER A 13 -29.35 8.75 0.25
C SER A 13 -28.07 9.44 -0.25
N PHE A 14 -27.84 10.72 0.06
CA PHE A 14 -26.63 11.45 -0.33
C PHE A 14 -25.49 11.38 0.70
N LEU A 15 -25.74 10.83 1.89
CA LEU A 15 -24.73 10.67 2.95
C LEU A 15 -24.12 9.26 3.02
N ALA A 16 -24.55 8.34 2.16
CA ALA A 16 -23.92 7.03 2.01
C ALA A 16 -22.72 7.15 1.05
N THR A 17 -21.64 7.78 1.49
CA THR A 17 -20.33 7.52 0.88
C THR A 17 -19.90 6.14 1.35
N SER A 18 -19.88 5.15 0.47
CA SER A 18 -19.18 3.91 0.80
C SER A 18 -17.69 4.26 0.87
N ASN A 19 -17.12 4.26 2.07
CA ASN A 19 -15.67 4.36 2.27
C ASN A 19 -15.03 3.00 1.94
N ASP A 20 -15.33 2.48 0.76
CA ASP A 20 -14.77 1.22 0.31
C ASP A 20 -13.28 1.44 0.06
N THR A 21 -12.45 0.56 0.61
CA THR A 21 -11.01 0.57 0.37
C THR A 21 -10.75 0.46 -1.14
N GLU A 22 -9.98 1.38 -1.69
CA GLU A 22 -9.64 1.40 -3.13
C GLU A 22 -8.54 0.36 -3.45
N TRP A 23 -8.92 -0.92 -3.43
CA TRP A 23 -7.99 -2.05 -3.60
C TRP A 23 -7.17 -2.01 -4.90
N ASP A 24 -7.76 -1.50 -6.00
CA ASP A 24 -7.06 -1.34 -7.29
C ASP A 24 -5.92 -0.31 -7.20
N VAL A 25 -6.12 0.76 -6.42
CA VAL A 25 -5.08 1.76 -6.16
C VAL A 25 -3.97 1.16 -5.31
N ILE A 26 -4.32 0.44 -4.24
CA ILE A 26 -3.35 -0.28 -3.40
C ILE A 26 -2.51 -1.24 -4.24
N TYR A 27 -3.15 -2.03 -5.12
CA TYR A 27 -2.45 -2.96 -6.02
C TYR A 27 -1.46 -2.25 -6.94
N THR A 28 -1.90 -1.14 -7.54
CA THR A 28 -1.08 -0.32 -8.44
C THR A 28 0.14 0.25 -7.70
N LYS A 29 -0.04 0.75 -6.48
CA LYS A 29 1.03 1.29 -5.64
C LYS A 29 1.99 0.20 -5.17
N ALA A 30 1.49 -0.98 -4.81
CA ALA A 30 2.31 -2.12 -4.45
C ALA A 30 3.17 -2.58 -5.63
N SER A 31 2.60 -2.62 -6.83
CA SER A 31 3.34 -2.94 -8.07
C SER A 31 4.42 -1.92 -8.39
N TYR A 32 4.13 -0.62 -8.18
CA TYR A 32 5.12 0.45 -8.29
C TYR A 32 6.26 0.24 -7.28
N ALA A 33 5.94 0.03 -6.01
CA ALA A 33 6.92 -0.23 -4.95
C ALA A 33 7.77 -1.49 -5.25
N LEU A 34 7.17 -2.55 -5.79
CA LEU A 34 7.88 -3.77 -6.19
C LEU A 34 8.94 -3.49 -7.26
N ASN A 35 8.58 -2.73 -8.29
CA ASN A 35 9.51 -2.34 -9.34
C ASN A 35 10.65 -1.46 -8.79
N HIS A 36 10.34 -0.55 -7.88
CA HIS A 36 11.33 0.35 -7.28
C HIS A 36 12.27 -0.39 -6.30
N THR A 37 11.78 -1.30 -5.47
CA THR A 37 12.63 -2.16 -4.64
C THR A 37 13.53 -3.06 -5.49
N LYS A 38 13.04 -3.58 -6.63
CA LYS A 38 13.88 -4.32 -7.58
C LYS A 38 15.02 -3.46 -8.15
N LYS A 39 14.75 -2.19 -8.49
CA LYS A 39 15.77 -1.24 -8.93
C LYS A 39 16.77 -0.88 -7.82
N ALA A 40 16.30 -0.72 -6.58
CA ALA A 40 17.17 -0.53 -5.43
C ALA A 40 18.14 -1.72 -5.26
N LEU A 41 17.63 -2.95 -5.43
CA LEU A 41 18.42 -4.19 -5.39
C LEU A 41 19.35 -4.41 -6.58
N SER A 42 19.12 -3.80 -7.73
CA SER A 42 20.04 -3.89 -8.88
C SER A 42 21.01 -2.71 -8.97
N SER A 43 20.81 -1.67 -8.15
CA SER A 43 21.65 -0.47 -8.15
C SER A 43 23.06 -0.76 -7.65
N ASN A 44 24.07 -0.33 -8.41
CA ASN A 44 25.50 -0.44 -8.05
C ASN A 44 26.04 0.82 -7.35
N ASN A 45 25.18 1.79 -7.07
CA ASN A 45 25.48 3.02 -6.36
C ASN A 45 24.53 3.14 -5.16
N PHE A 46 25.09 3.53 -4.02
CA PHE A 46 24.35 3.80 -2.80
C PHE A 46 23.25 4.86 -2.99
N ASP A 47 23.55 5.97 -3.65
CA ASP A 47 22.57 7.06 -3.87
C ASP A 47 21.37 6.58 -4.69
N HIS A 48 21.60 5.74 -5.70
CA HIS A 48 20.52 5.15 -6.49
C HIS A 48 19.72 4.12 -5.69
N GLN A 49 20.37 3.30 -4.86
CA GLN A 49 19.67 2.38 -3.97
C GLN A 49 18.76 3.14 -2.99
N ARG A 50 19.26 4.22 -2.38
CA ARG A 50 18.47 5.11 -1.53
C ARG A 50 17.31 5.74 -2.29
N TYR A 51 17.59 6.37 -3.44
CA TYR A 51 16.55 7.00 -4.28
C TYR A 51 15.41 6.05 -4.64
N TYR A 52 15.73 4.83 -5.07
CA TYR A 52 14.70 3.87 -5.41
C TYR A 52 13.96 3.31 -4.18
N SER A 53 14.62 3.22 -3.03
CA SER A 53 13.96 2.86 -1.77
C SER A 53 13.00 3.96 -1.32
N GLU A 54 13.36 5.23 -1.49
CA GLU A 54 12.51 6.39 -1.21
C GLU A 54 11.25 6.39 -2.08
N LYS A 55 11.36 6.05 -3.38
CA LYS A 55 10.19 5.88 -4.24
C LYS A 55 9.26 4.74 -3.83
N ALA A 56 9.81 3.66 -3.29
CA ALA A 56 8.98 2.60 -2.72
C ALA A 56 8.34 3.04 -1.38
N LEU A 57 9.05 3.82 -0.55
CA LEU A 57 8.51 4.41 0.68
C LEU A 57 7.33 5.34 0.39
N GLU A 58 7.47 6.27 -0.56
CA GLU A 58 6.39 7.16 -1.00
C GLU A 58 5.11 6.37 -1.37
N ALA A 59 5.26 5.26 -2.08
CA ALA A 59 4.14 4.41 -2.47
C ALA A 59 3.51 3.63 -1.30
N TYR A 60 4.30 3.20 -0.32
CA TYR A 60 3.79 2.51 0.86
C TYR A 60 3.07 3.44 1.84
N LEU A 61 3.52 4.69 1.97
CA LEU A 61 2.79 5.72 2.72
C LEU A 61 1.41 5.97 2.11
N ASP A 62 1.32 6.02 0.78
CA ASP A 62 0.06 6.15 0.04
C ASP A 62 -0.85 4.92 0.24
N ILE A 63 -0.30 3.70 0.22
CA ILE A 63 -1.05 2.48 0.57
C ILE A 63 -1.63 2.57 1.99
N SER A 64 -0.85 3.08 2.94
CA SER A 64 -1.31 3.23 4.33
C SER A 64 -2.51 4.17 4.43
N GLU A 65 -2.51 5.30 3.70
CA GLU A 65 -3.64 6.24 3.66
C GLU A 65 -4.91 5.57 3.12
N HIS A 66 -4.80 4.81 2.02
CA HIS A 66 -5.93 4.10 1.43
C HIS A 66 -6.46 2.95 2.30
N LEU A 67 -5.66 2.48 3.27
CA LEU A 67 -6.07 1.46 4.21
C LEU A 67 -6.69 2.00 5.49
N GLU A 68 -6.69 3.32 5.76
CA GLU A 68 -7.19 3.87 7.03
C GLU A 68 -8.63 3.41 7.34
N THR A 69 -9.49 3.36 6.32
CA THR A 69 -10.89 2.95 6.44
C THR A 69 -11.10 1.43 6.42
N SER A 70 -10.06 0.64 6.13
CA SER A 70 -10.12 -0.82 6.13
C SER A 70 -10.23 -1.37 7.56
N ASN A 71 -11.02 -2.43 7.75
CA ASN A 71 -11.09 -3.16 9.02
C ASN A 71 -10.06 -4.31 9.11
N ASP A 72 -9.08 -4.35 8.20
CA ASP A 72 -8.03 -5.37 8.13
C ASP A 72 -6.79 -4.92 8.93
N ASP A 73 -6.85 -5.06 10.25
CA ASP A 73 -5.77 -4.63 11.17
C ASP A 73 -4.46 -5.40 10.95
N GLU A 74 -4.54 -6.67 10.52
CA GLU A 74 -3.36 -7.48 10.20
C GLU A 74 -2.63 -6.93 8.98
N LEU A 75 -3.38 -6.58 7.92
CA LEU A 75 -2.82 -5.92 6.76
C LEU A 75 -2.21 -4.57 7.11
N LYS A 76 -2.90 -3.74 7.90
CA LYS A 76 -2.37 -2.44 8.36
C LYS A 76 -1.02 -2.62 9.05
N LEU A 77 -0.91 -3.55 9.99
CA LEU A 77 0.35 -3.84 10.69
C LEU A 77 1.45 -4.33 9.73
N LYS A 78 1.12 -5.16 8.72
CA LYS A 78 2.07 -5.60 7.70
C LYS A 78 2.60 -4.43 6.85
N ILE A 79 1.73 -3.48 6.52
CA ILE A 79 2.11 -2.25 5.81
C ILE A 79 3.00 -1.37 6.68
N GLU A 80 2.67 -1.16 7.95
CA GLU A 80 3.51 -0.41 8.91
C GLU A 80 4.91 -1.02 9.07
N HIS A 81 5.02 -2.34 9.22
CA HIS A 81 6.31 -3.03 9.27
C HIS A 81 7.12 -2.84 7.99
N THR A 82 6.46 -2.85 6.84
CA THR A 82 7.13 -2.66 5.55
C THR A 82 7.57 -1.20 5.35
N ILE A 83 6.79 -0.23 5.82
CA ILE A 83 7.18 1.19 5.89
C ILE A 83 8.42 1.34 6.78
N SER A 84 8.43 0.75 7.97
CA SER A 84 9.60 0.79 8.86
C SER A 84 10.84 0.22 8.17
N ASP A 85 10.74 -0.91 7.48
CA ASP A 85 11.87 -1.46 6.72
C ASP A 85 12.32 -0.51 5.58
N LEU A 86 11.39 0.16 4.91
CA LEU A 86 11.69 1.16 3.88
C LEU A 86 12.41 2.39 4.44
N GLU A 87 11.99 2.91 5.59
CA GLU A 87 12.70 3.99 6.31
C GLU A 87 14.14 3.59 6.61
N HIS A 88 14.36 2.37 7.10
CA HIS A 88 15.70 1.85 7.33
C HIS A 88 16.50 1.66 6.04
N ALA A 89 15.85 1.34 4.91
CA ALA A 89 16.51 1.24 3.61
C ALA A 89 16.93 2.61 3.05
N VAL A 90 16.16 3.66 3.34
CA VAL A 90 16.41 5.04 2.92
C VAL A 90 17.50 5.68 3.78
N ASP A 91 17.41 5.53 5.10
CA ASP A 91 18.34 6.13 6.07
C ASP A 91 19.49 5.21 6.47
N ALA A 92 19.70 4.14 5.71
CA ALA A 92 20.83 3.26 5.88
C ALA A 92 22.15 4.05 5.86
N PRO A 93 23.09 3.80 6.77
CA PRO A 93 24.38 4.50 6.77
C PRO A 93 25.37 3.94 5.76
N ASP A 94 25.06 2.80 5.14
CA ASP A 94 25.87 2.19 4.08
C ASP A 94 25.02 1.35 3.12
N TRP A 95 25.65 1.00 2.01
CA TRP A 95 25.02 0.30 0.89
C TRP A 95 24.54 -1.10 1.23
N ASP A 96 25.27 -1.83 2.07
CA ASP A 96 24.91 -3.20 2.43
C ASP A 96 23.66 -3.22 3.32
N ARG A 97 23.59 -2.29 4.29
CA ARG A 97 22.39 -2.11 5.12
C ARG A 97 21.19 -1.65 4.30
N GLY A 98 21.38 -0.70 3.39
CA GLY A 98 20.32 -0.26 2.48
C GLY A 98 19.76 -1.43 1.67
N ARG A 99 20.63 -2.24 1.06
CA ARG A 99 20.26 -3.44 0.30
C ARG A 99 19.59 -4.51 1.15
N PHE A 100 20.03 -4.72 2.39
CA PHE A 100 19.43 -5.68 3.30
C PHE A 100 17.95 -5.37 3.52
N TYR A 101 17.63 -4.12 3.85
CA TYR A 101 16.24 -3.70 4.04
C TYR A 101 15.46 -3.67 2.71
N SER A 102 16.03 -3.15 1.61
CA SER A 102 15.37 -3.21 0.29
C SER A 102 15.02 -4.64 -0.13
N LYS A 103 15.81 -5.65 0.27
CA LYS A 103 15.53 -7.07 -0.01
C LYS A 103 14.32 -7.58 0.76
N ARG A 104 14.21 -7.22 2.05
CA ARG A 104 13.06 -7.56 2.88
C ARG A 104 11.78 -6.93 2.32
N VAL A 105 11.82 -5.64 2.01
CA VAL A 105 10.68 -4.92 1.42
C VAL A 105 10.27 -5.54 0.08
N HIS A 106 11.23 -5.91 -0.77
CA HIS A 106 10.92 -6.58 -2.03
C HIS A 106 10.12 -7.86 -1.82
N ALA A 107 10.56 -8.73 -0.89
CA ALA A 107 9.86 -9.96 -0.55
C ALA A 107 8.46 -9.68 0.03
N ASN A 108 8.35 -8.79 1.02
CA ASN A 108 7.06 -8.41 1.61
C ASN A 108 6.09 -7.87 0.56
N THR A 109 6.59 -7.12 -0.43
CA THR A 109 5.76 -6.55 -1.51
C THR A 109 5.28 -7.64 -2.47
N GLN A 110 6.10 -8.67 -2.75
CA GLN A 110 5.65 -9.83 -3.53
C GLN A 110 4.54 -10.59 -2.80
N GLU A 111 4.70 -10.78 -1.49
CA GLU A 111 3.67 -11.41 -0.64
C GLU A 111 2.37 -10.60 -0.62
N LEU A 112 2.46 -9.27 -0.46
CA LEU A 112 1.30 -8.38 -0.52
C LEU A 112 0.56 -8.50 -1.86
N ILE A 113 1.27 -8.44 -2.99
CA ILE A 113 0.65 -8.59 -4.31
C ILE A 113 -0.04 -9.95 -4.45
N THR A 114 0.61 -11.02 -3.96
CA THR A 114 0.03 -12.38 -3.96
C THR A 114 -1.27 -12.44 -3.15
N GLU A 115 -1.30 -11.83 -1.96
CA GLU A 115 -2.51 -11.76 -1.14
C GLU A 115 -3.64 -10.99 -1.82
N LEU A 116 -3.31 -9.86 -2.48
CA LEU A 116 -4.29 -9.08 -3.23
C LEU A 116 -4.85 -9.86 -4.42
N ASP A 117 -4.01 -10.58 -5.17
CA ASP A 117 -4.43 -11.45 -6.28
C ASP A 117 -5.39 -12.54 -5.78
N LEU A 118 -5.08 -13.18 -4.64
CA LEU A 118 -5.95 -14.20 -4.02
C LEU A 118 -7.30 -13.62 -3.59
N LYS A 119 -7.31 -12.42 -2.99
CA LYS A 119 -8.54 -11.72 -2.62
C LYS A 119 -9.39 -11.40 -3.85
N ALA A 120 -8.77 -10.93 -4.94
CA ALA A 120 -9.46 -10.63 -6.19
C ALA A 120 -10.10 -11.88 -6.82
N MET A 121 -9.41 -13.03 -6.80
CA MET A 121 -9.96 -14.30 -7.29
C MET A 121 -11.14 -14.79 -6.45
N ALA A 122 -11.03 -14.71 -5.12
CA ALA A 122 -12.11 -15.13 -4.21
C ALA A 122 -13.40 -14.31 -4.40
N ILE A 123 -13.28 -13.02 -4.77
CA ILE A 123 -14.44 -12.18 -5.10
C ILE A 123 -15.06 -12.60 -6.44
N ALA A 124 -14.24 -12.96 -7.44
CA ALA A 124 -14.74 -13.35 -8.77
C ALA A 124 -15.47 -14.70 -8.80
N GLU A 125 -15.23 -15.57 -7.81
CA GLU A 125 -15.85 -16.89 -7.69
C GLU A 125 -17.16 -16.89 -6.88
N ASN A 126 -17.49 -15.78 -6.19
CA ASN A 126 -18.71 -15.62 -5.39
C ASN A 126 -19.76 -14.74 -6.08
#